data_AF-A0AAJ0DKK4-F1
#
_entry.id   AF-A0AAJ0DKK4-F1
#
_cell.length_a   1.000
_cell.length_b   1.000
_cell.length_c   1.000
_cell.angle_alpha   90.00
_cell.angle_beta   90.00
_cell.angle_gamma   90.00
#
_symmetry.space_group_name_H-M   'P 1'
#
loop_
_entity.id
_entity.type
_entity.pdbx_description
1 polymer ?
#
loop_
_entity_poly.entity_id
_entity_poly.type
_entity_poly.pdbx_seq_one_letter_code
_entity_poly.pdbx_strand_id
1 'polypeptide(L)'
;MAAASLGVIQAPLAPNFKATYDTNIHTNTTEVPQFKIKPNSDKSEKMQNLASYREIGHGHCGSVWTNDQEDGTLAIKREDGGPGRSIKKDAQMHQRIQTSLTSAKIPCLDIPAYHRLVDAQDDEFWCETLTRFPHDATHHYEACAALVSERIQPSAKPHRENLIDLYCAEGVRTKIKSSRSDEDCLIRCYLGRRTHNRRPSRFSTLRNRPLNLDQMEDIKLPVQEYAQTMADALATIYWDAKIDANDVELVLAPAGTHPNSQTWSSHTLGDHTMWILDFDCCNTMSMDQAGTDQAAAAFHRNDPYYPRPASRNDADIALWRVFRSRFLESSRAILGHESTLPQLMVDRLEQLGEERRQVVGALSKDET
;
A
#
# COMPACT_ATOMS: atom_id res chain seq x y z
N MET A 1 -53.36 4.78 17.92
CA MET A 1 -54.41 3.75 18.11
C MET A 1 -53.86 2.42 17.60
N ALA A 2 -53.85 1.40 18.49
CA ALA A 2 -53.56 -0.05 18.31
C ALA A 2 -52.21 -0.43 17.64
N ALA A 3 -51.21 -1.07 18.25
CA ALA A 3 -51.05 -2.07 19.33
C ALA A 3 -51.49 -3.52 18.99
N ALA A 4 -50.48 -4.41 18.82
CA ALA A 4 -50.49 -5.87 19.04
C ALA A 4 -49.01 -6.35 19.03
N SER A 5 -48.32 -6.64 20.14
CA SER A 5 -48.37 -7.80 21.08
C SER A 5 -47.92 -9.12 20.41
N LEU A 6 -46.65 -9.51 20.56
CA LEU A 6 -46.07 -10.49 21.52
C LEU A 6 -46.41 -11.96 21.26
N GLY A 7 -45.37 -12.76 21.02
CA GLY A 7 -45.40 -14.23 21.01
C GLY A 7 -44.01 -14.78 21.33
N VAL A 8 -43.76 -15.01 22.62
CA VAL A 8 -42.60 -15.70 23.19
C VAL A 8 -42.83 -17.22 23.08
N ILE A 9 -41.83 -17.99 22.66
CA ILE A 9 -41.82 -19.45 22.84
C ILE A 9 -40.49 -19.84 23.51
N GLN A 10 -40.62 -20.50 24.66
CA GLN A 10 -39.55 -20.92 25.56
C GLN A 10 -39.59 -22.45 25.72
N ALA A 11 -38.42 -23.07 25.50
CA ALA A 11 -37.89 -24.37 25.98
C ALA A 11 -38.67 -25.69 25.78
N PRO A 12 -37.94 -26.82 25.72
CA PRO A 12 -37.74 -27.58 26.96
C PRO A 12 -36.29 -27.98 27.25
N LEU A 13 -36.00 -28.01 28.56
CA LEU A 13 -34.79 -28.51 29.23
C LEU A 13 -34.90 -30.00 29.58
N ALA A 14 -33.74 -30.59 29.88
CA ALA A 14 -33.46 -31.79 30.70
C ALA A 14 -33.24 -33.13 29.93
N PRO A 15 -32.36 -34.05 30.41
CA PRO A 15 -32.07 -34.28 31.82
C PRO A 15 -30.61 -34.36 32.30
N ASN A 16 -30.51 -34.01 33.59
CA ASN A 16 -29.44 -34.23 34.54
C ASN A 16 -28.96 -35.69 34.59
N PHE A 17 -27.65 -35.88 34.64
CA PHE A 17 -27.04 -37.05 35.29
C PHE A 17 -26.37 -36.63 36.60
N LYS A 18 -26.94 -37.10 37.71
CA LYS A 18 -26.31 -37.17 39.04
C LYS A 18 -26.08 -38.65 39.36
N ALA A 19 -24.86 -39.02 39.73
CA ALA A 19 -24.56 -40.16 40.59
C ALA A 19 -23.12 -39.94 41.14
N THR A 20 -22.98 -39.46 42.37
CA THR A 20 -22.82 -40.19 43.65
C THR A 20 -21.35 -40.16 44.08
N TYR A 21 -21.09 -39.40 45.14
CA TYR A 21 -19.86 -39.45 45.92
C TYR A 21 -19.91 -40.72 46.78
N ASP A 22 -18.91 -41.59 46.65
CA ASP A 22 -18.58 -42.59 47.66
C ASP A 22 -17.26 -42.21 48.31
N THR A 23 -17.35 -41.87 49.59
CA THR A 23 -16.22 -41.72 50.50
C THR A 23 -15.81 -43.09 50.99
N ASN A 24 -14.59 -43.53 50.69
CA ASN A 24 -13.88 -44.50 51.52
C ASN A 24 -12.37 -44.28 51.45
N ILE A 25 -11.84 -43.77 52.56
CA ILE A 25 -10.41 -43.69 52.86
C ILE A 25 -9.99 -45.07 53.35
N HIS A 26 -9.07 -45.73 52.64
CA HIS A 26 -8.12 -46.64 53.25
C HIS A 26 -6.78 -46.59 52.51
N THR A 27 -5.74 -46.40 53.30
CA THR A 27 -4.34 -46.22 52.97
C THR A 27 -3.74 -47.44 52.29
N ASN A 28 -3.00 -47.25 51.20
CA ASN A 28 -1.81 -48.04 50.90
C ASN A 28 -0.87 -47.30 49.95
N THR A 29 0.33 -47.05 50.45
CA THR A 29 1.53 -46.59 49.74
C THR A 29 1.96 -47.60 48.69
N THR A 30 1.93 -47.22 47.42
CA THR A 30 2.66 -47.88 46.34
C THR A 30 3.05 -46.85 45.28
N GLU A 31 4.32 -46.90 44.88
CA GLU A 31 5.02 -45.98 43.97
C GLU A 31 4.33 -45.84 42.60
N VAL A 32 4.19 -44.60 42.11
CA VAL A 32 3.69 -44.31 40.76
C VAL A 32 4.89 -44.08 39.83
N PRO A 33 4.99 -44.76 38.67
CA PRO A 33 6.09 -44.55 37.72
C PRO A 33 5.96 -43.17 37.07
N GLN A 34 7.06 -42.40 37.07
CA GLN A 34 7.18 -41.18 36.27
C GLN A 34 7.13 -41.53 34.78
N PHE A 35 5.98 -41.36 34.14
CA PHE A 35 5.90 -41.27 32.68
C PHE A 35 6.51 -39.93 32.22
N LYS A 36 7.80 -39.97 31.87
CA LYS A 36 8.43 -38.92 31.08
C LYS A 36 7.81 -38.96 29.68
N ILE A 37 6.86 -38.07 29.43
CA ILE A 37 6.51 -37.69 28.06
C ILE A 37 7.76 -37.01 27.48
N LYS A 38 8.51 -37.73 26.63
CA LYS A 38 9.54 -37.09 25.82
C LYS A 38 8.83 -36.08 24.91
N PRO A 39 9.23 -34.80 24.88
CA PRO A 39 8.74 -33.90 23.85
C PRO A 39 9.07 -34.54 22.50
N ASN A 40 8.07 -34.60 21.62
CA ASN A 40 8.22 -35.12 20.28
C ASN A 40 9.23 -34.24 19.54
N SER A 41 10.48 -34.69 19.44
CA SER A 41 11.62 -33.95 18.88
C SER A 41 11.38 -33.51 17.43
N ASP A 42 10.46 -34.18 16.74
CA ASP A 42 10.09 -33.96 15.35
C ASP A 42 9.28 -32.66 15.13
N LYS A 43 8.54 -32.18 16.16
CA LYS A 43 7.86 -30.87 16.11
C LYS A 43 8.79 -29.72 16.51
N SER A 44 9.72 -29.96 17.44
CA SER A 44 10.69 -28.94 17.86
C SER A 44 11.78 -28.68 16.82
N GLU A 45 12.22 -29.70 16.07
CA GLU A 45 13.17 -29.52 14.95
C GLU A 45 12.49 -28.85 13.74
N LYS A 46 11.21 -29.11 13.47
CA LYS A 46 10.45 -28.38 12.44
C LYS A 46 10.20 -26.91 12.79
N MET A 47 10.02 -26.57 14.06
CA MET A 47 9.86 -25.17 14.50
C MET A 47 11.15 -24.36 14.41
N GLN A 48 12.33 -24.99 14.43
CA GLN A 48 13.63 -24.29 14.42
C GLN A 48 14.11 -23.88 13.02
N ASN A 49 13.37 -24.20 11.95
CA ASN A 49 13.73 -23.87 10.57
C ASN A 49 12.67 -23.01 9.82
N LEU A 50 11.67 -22.46 10.51
CA LEU A 50 10.74 -21.52 9.90
C LEU A 50 11.42 -20.15 9.79
N ALA A 51 11.56 -19.67 8.55
CA ALA A 51 12.17 -18.37 8.28
C ALA A 51 11.40 -17.23 8.96
N SER A 52 12.13 -16.39 9.68
CA SER A 52 11.58 -15.25 10.41
C SER A 52 11.07 -14.17 9.46
N TYR A 53 9.96 -13.55 9.83
CA TYR A 53 9.46 -12.36 9.18
C TYR A 53 10.33 -11.16 9.48
N ARG A 54 10.41 -10.26 8.50
CA ARG A 54 11.15 -9.01 8.58
C ARG A 54 10.25 -7.84 8.21
N GLU A 55 10.32 -6.77 8.99
CA GLU A 55 9.57 -5.56 8.73
C GLU A 55 10.18 -4.81 7.54
N ILE A 56 9.36 -4.52 6.54
CA ILE A 56 9.74 -3.82 5.31
C ILE A 56 9.11 -2.44 5.20
N GLY A 57 8.14 -2.12 6.04
CA GLY A 57 7.50 -0.81 6.11
C GLY A 57 6.67 -0.64 7.38
N HIS A 58 6.45 0.60 7.77
CA HIS A 58 5.58 0.96 8.89
C HIS A 58 4.94 2.31 8.59
N GLY A 59 3.63 2.42 8.81
CA GLY A 59 2.88 3.63 8.57
C GLY A 59 1.68 3.74 9.52
N HIS A 60 0.75 4.64 9.20
CA HIS A 60 -0.39 4.91 10.08
C HIS A 60 -1.35 3.72 10.21
N CYS A 61 -1.50 2.90 9.16
CA CYS A 61 -2.22 1.62 9.22
C CYS A 61 -1.57 0.58 10.15
N GLY A 62 -0.24 0.62 10.26
CA GLY A 62 0.55 -0.38 10.95
C GLY A 62 1.77 -0.83 10.15
N SER A 63 2.26 -2.00 10.51
CA SER A 63 3.51 -2.61 10.06
C SER A 63 3.30 -3.51 8.84
N VAL A 64 4.31 -3.60 7.98
CA VAL A 64 4.34 -4.42 6.76
C VAL A 64 5.52 -5.38 6.83
N TRP A 65 5.25 -6.66 6.59
CA TRP A 65 6.21 -7.74 6.80
C TRP A 65 6.37 -8.64 5.58
N THR A 66 7.53 -9.25 5.43
CA THR A 66 7.80 -10.28 4.42
C THR A 66 8.66 -11.42 4.97
N ASN A 67 8.63 -12.57 4.30
CA ASN A 67 9.45 -13.74 4.61
C ASN A 67 10.78 -13.67 3.81
N ASP A 68 11.92 -13.81 4.47
CA ASP A 68 13.24 -13.74 3.83
C ASP A 68 13.68 -15.02 3.06
N GLN A 69 13.00 -16.17 3.18
CA GLN A 69 13.44 -17.44 2.53
C GLN A 69 12.53 -18.02 1.44
N GLU A 70 11.27 -17.59 1.32
CA GLU A 70 10.34 -18.03 0.25
C GLU A 70 10.26 -16.98 -0.87
N ASP A 71 11.42 -16.57 -1.38
CA ASP A 71 11.60 -15.51 -2.39
C ASP A 71 10.96 -14.16 -2.05
N GLY A 72 10.45 -13.99 -0.82
CA GLY A 72 9.84 -12.77 -0.31
C GLY A 72 8.73 -12.24 -1.22
N THR A 73 7.92 -13.11 -1.81
CA THR A 73 6.91 -12.76 -2.83
C THR A 73 5.64 -12.15 -2.24
N LEU A 74 5.38 -12.39 -0.95
CA LEU A 74 4.21 -11.88 -0.24
C LEU A 74 4.57 -10.80 0.78
N ALA A 75 3.64 -9.87 0.97
CA ALA A 75 3.64 -8.86 2.01
C ALA A 75 2.43 -9.08 2.93
N ILE A 76 2.65 -8.89 4.24
CA ILE A 76 1.60 -8.93 5.27
C ILE A 76 1.53 -7.54 5.90
N LYS A 77 0.48 -6.78 5.59
CA LYS A 77 0.18 -5.47 6.19
C LYS A 77 -0.76 -5.68 7.39
N ARG A 78 -0.30 -5.35 8.59
CA ARG A 78 -1.02 -5.57 9.85
C ARG A 78 -1.73 -4.30 10.30
N GLU A 79 -2.90 -4.47 10.91
CA GLU A 79 -3.69 -3.40 11.54
C GLU A 79 -3.21 -3.15 12.98
N ASP A 80 -1.93 -2.83 13.14
CA ASP A 80 -1.29 -2.56 14.43
C ASP A 80 -0.75 -1.13 14.55
N GLY A 81 -1.28 -0.22 13.71
CA GLY A 81 -0.97 1.20 13.72
C GLY A 81 -1.93 2.06 14.55
N GLY A 82 -2.02 3.34 14.17
CA GLY A 82 -2.84 4.33 14.87
C GLY A 82 -4.34 4.19 14.55
N PRO A 83 -5.22 4.76 15.39
CA PRO A 83 -6.66 4.73 15.13
C PRO A 83 -7.03 5.50 13.85
N GLY A 84 -8.11 5.07 13.20
CA GLY A 84 -8.71 5.78 12.05
C GLY A 84 -8.33 5.25 10.67
N ARG A 85 -7.54 4.18 10.58
CA ARG A 85 -7.35 3.40 9.35
C ARG A 85 -7.99 2.03 9.48
N SER A 86 -8.30 1.42 8.35
CA SER A 86 -8.88 0.08 8.32
C SER A 86 -8.28 -0.78 7.23
N ILE A 87 -7.66 -1.89 7.62
CA ILE A 87 -7.13 -2.91 6.71
C ILE A 87 -8.25 -3.58 5.92
N LYS A 88 -9.43 -3.74 6.54
CA LYS A 88 -10.62 -4.22 5.85
C LYS A 88 -11.06 -3.27 4.73
N LYS A 89 -11.02 -1.97 4.98
CA LYS A 89 -11.32 -0.95 3.96
C LYS A 89 -10.28 -0.97 2.84
N ASP A 90 -8.99 -1.04 3.19
CA ASP A 90 -7.89 -1.16 2.23
C ASP A 90 -8.10 -2.37 1.31
N ALA A 91 -8.35 -3.55 1.88
CA ALA A 91 -8.66 -4.78 1.14
C ALA A 91 -9.85 -4.61 0.18
N GLN A 92 -10.95 -3.99 0.61
CA GLN A 92 -12.14 -3.78 -0.22
C GLN A 92 -11.85 -2.83 -1.40
N MET A 93 -11.12 -1.74 -1.17
CA MET A 93 -10.76 -0.81 -2.24
C MET A 93 -9.74 -1.43 -3.19
N HIS A 94 -8.76 -2.16 -2.67
CA HIS A 94 -7.77 -2.92 -3.44
C HIS A 94 -8.45 -3.87 -4.44
N GLN A 95 -9.36 -4.73 -3.98
CA GLN A 95 -10.03 -5.69 -4.86
C GLN A 95 -10.81 -5.01 -6.01
N ARG A 96 -11.51 -3.91 -5.71
CA ARG A 96 -12.26 -3.12 -6.71
C ARG A 96 -11.33 -2.50 -7.74
N ILE A 97 -10.27 -1.82 -7.27
CA ILE A 97 -9.28 -1.19 -8.14
C ILE A 97 -8.56 -2.25 -8.99
N GLN A 98 -8.13 -3.36 -8.41
CA GLN A 98 -7.47 -4.45 -9.13
C GLN A 98 -8.34 -5.01 -10.26
N THR A 99 -9.64 -5.20 -9.99
CA THR A 99 -10.60 -5.67 -11.00
C THR A 99 -10.65 -4.71 -12.20
N SER A 100 -10.81 -3.42 -11.93
CA SER A 100 -10.87 -2.38 -12.96
C SER A 100 -9.56 -2.25 -13.75
N LEU A 101 -8.40 -2.19 -13.06
CA LEU A 101 -7.10 -2.04 -13.72
C LEU A 101 -6.72 -3.28 -14.55
N THR A 102 -7.04 -4.47 -14.08
CA THR A 102 -6.81 -5.73 -14.82
C THR A 102 -7.65 -5.77 -16.10
N SER A 103 -8.88 -5.26 -16.04
CA SER A 103 -9.74 -5.13 -17.22
C SER A 103 -9.20 -4.10 -18.23
N ALA A 104 -8.75 -2.95 -17.73
CA ALA A 104 -8.25 -1.85 -18.55
C ALA A 104 -6.91 -2.16 -19.26
N LYS A 105 -6.10 -3.10 -18.73
CA LYS A 105 -4.81 -3.52 -19.31
C LYS A 105 -3.88 -2.34 -19.62
N ILE A 106 -3.73 -1.44 -18.66
CA ILE A 106 -2.92 -0.23 -18.82
C ILE A 106 -1.44 -0.63 -18.99
N PRO A 107 -0.75 -0.18 -20.05
CA PRO A 107 0.67 -0.46 -20.23
C PRO A 107 1.53 0.09 -19.09
N CYS A 108 2.52 -0.69 -18.69
CA CYS A 108 3.50 -0.32 -17.66
C CYS A 108 2.86 0.12 -16.33
N LEU A 109 1.74 -0.50 -15.95
CA LEU A 109 1.10 -0.34 -14.66
C LEU A 109 0.80 -1.70 -14.03
N ASP A 110 1.33 -1.90 -12.83
CA ASP A 110 1.04 -3.04 -11.98
C ASP A 110 0.30 -2.61 -10.71
N ILE A 111 -0.40 -3.58 -10.11
CA ILE A 111 -1.01 -3.48 -8.79
C ILE A 111 -0.64 -4.78 -8.05
N PRO A 112 -0.29 -4.73 -6.76
CA PRO A 112 -0.04 -5.95 -5.99
C PRO A 112 -1.21 -6.91 -6.13
N ALA A 113 -0.98 -8.17 -6.48
CA ALA A 113 -2.05 -9.16 -6.48
C ALA A 113 -2.63 -9.31 -5.06
N TYR A 114 -3.93 -9.04 -4.91
CA TYR A 114 -4.67 -9.34 -3.69
C TYR A 114 -4.67 -10.85 -3.44
N HIS A 115 -4.31 -11.27 -2.23
CA HIS A 115 -4.33 -12.68 -1.84
C HIS A 115 -5.48 -12.95 -0.86
N ARG A 116 -5.43 -12.37 0.35
CA ARG A 116 -6.51 -12.52 1.35
C ARG A 116 -6.49 -11.46 2.43
N LEU A 117 -7.67 -11.16 2.96
CA LEU A 117 -7.87 -10.48 4.24
C LEU A 117 -7.92 -11.53 5.34
N VAL A 118 -7.18 -11.30 6.41
CA VAL A 118 -7.07 -12.16 7.59
C VAL A 118 -7.71 -11.43 8.77
N ASP A 119 -8.61 -12.10 9.48
CA ASP A 119 -9.18 -11.58 10.72
C ASP A 119 -8.32 -11.99 11.92
N ALA A 120 -8.43 -11.24 13.03
CA ALA A 120 -7.70 -11.55 14.26
C ALA A 120 -8.09 -12.91 14.88
N GLN A 121 -9.23 -13.47 14.49
CA GLN A 121 -9.75 -14.78 14.93
C GLN A 121 -9.34 -15.94 14.01
N ASP A 122 -8.54 -15.70 12.97
CA ASP A 122 -8.01 -16.77 12.11
C ASP A 122 -6.87 -17.51 12.82
N ASP A 123 -7.24 -18.39 13.74
CA ASP A 123 -6.29 -19.15 14.58
C ASP A 123 -5.34 -20.00 13.74
N GLU A 124 -5.80 -20.55 12.61
CA GLU A 124 -4.97 -21.35 11.70
C GLU A 124 -3.80 -20.51 11.17
N PHE A 125 -4.09 -19.31 10.68
CA PHE A 125 -3.05 -18.40 10.19
C PHE A 125 -2.17 -17.85 11.30
N TRP A 126 -2.77 -17.37 12.40
CA TRP A 126 -2.01 -16.68 13.45
C TRP A 126 -1.17 -17.62 14.30
N CYS A 127 -1.57 -18.88 14.51
CA CYS A 127 -0.75 -19.85 15.25
C CYS A 127 0.62 -20.07 14.59
N GLU A 128 0.66 -20.11 13.26
CA GLU A 128 1.93 -20.23 12.53
C GLU A 128 2.62 -18.85 12.41
N THR A 129 1.89 -17.84 11.97
CA THR A 129 2.45 -16.53 11.60
C THR A 129 3.06 -15.81 12.81
N LEU A 130 2.42 -15.85 13.98
CA LEU A 130 2.90 -15.13 15.17
C LEU A 130 4.28 -15.58 15.61
N THR A 131 4.56 -16.89 15.51
CA THR A 131 5.84 -17.50 15.93
C THR A 131 7.02 -17.08 15.05
N ARG A 132 6.73 -16.49 13.89
CA ARG A 132 7.73 -16.09 12.90
C ARG A 132 8.11 -14.62 12.99
N PHE A 133 7.35 -13.79 13.71
CA PHE A 133 7.78 -12.41 13.96
C PHE A 133 8.95 -12.37 14.96
N PRO A 134 9.83 -11.36 14.86
CA PRO A 134 10.97 -11.25 15.75
C PRO A 134 10.49 -10.98 17.18
N HIS A 135 10.65 -11.94 18.08
CA HIS A 135 10.37 -11.75 19.49
C HIS A 135 11.57 -11.10 20.18
N ASP A 136 11.37 -9.95 20.81
CA ASP A 136 12.28 -9.46 21.84
C ASP A 136 11.61 -9.54 23.22
N ALA A 137 12.38 -9.40 24.30
CA ALA A 137 11.87 -9.53 25.66
C ALA A 137 10.81 -8.48 26.06
N THR A 138 10.52 -7.51 25.19
CA THR A 138 9.68 -6.33 25.43
C THR A 138 8.56 -6.15 24.41
N HIS A 139 8.58 -6.88 23.29
CA HIS A 139 7.58 -6.81 22.22
C HIS A 139 7.01 -8.18 21.89
N HIS A 140 5.70 -8.31 22.12
CA HIS A 140 4.90 -9.44 21.70
C HIS A 140 3.89 -8.99 20.65
N TYR A 141 3.87 -9.70 19.53
CA TYR A 141 2.88 -9.47 18.50
C TYR A 141 1.59 -10.22 18.83
N GLU A 142 0.47 -9.54 18.66
CA GLU A 142 -0.87 -10.11 18.81
C GLU A 142 -1.52 -10.31 17.43
N ALA A 143 -2.48 -11.24 17.39
CA ALA A 143 -3.33 -11.40 16.22
C ALA A 143 -4.16 -10.13 15.98
N CYS A 144 -4.26 -9.71 14.73
CA CYS A 144 -4.98 -8.50 14.32
C CYS A 144 -5.64 -8.73 12.96
N ALA A 145 -6.36 -7.74 12.42
CA ALA A 145 -6.67 -7.80 11.00
C ALA A 145 -5.37 -7.64 10.19
N ALA A 146 -5.24 -8.36 9.08
CA ALA A 146 -4.09 -8.24 8.20
C ALA A 146 -4.46 -8.44 6.73
N LEU A 147 -3.82 -7.69 5.83
CA LEU A 147 -3.93 -7.87 4.39
C LEU A 147 -2.68 -8.60 3.90
N VAL A 148 -2.90 -9.74 3.24
CA VAL A 148 -1.86 -10.47 2.51
C VAL A 148 -2.00 -10.14 1.02
N SER A 149 -0.91 -9.65 0.42
CA SER A 149 -0.83 -9.32 -1.00
C SER A 149 0.53 -9.69 -1.57
N GLU A 150 0.66 -9.62 -2.90
CA GLU A 150 1.97 -9.59 -3.56
C GLU A 150 2.84 -8.49 -2.94
N ARG A 151 4.13 -8.79 -2.77
CA ARG A 151 5.13 -7.80 -2.41
C ARG A 151 5.72 -7.21 -3.68
N ILE A 152 5.68 -5.88 -3.75
CA ILE A 152 6.46 -5.14 -4.75
C ILE A 152 7.95 -5.38 -4.46
N GLN A 153 8.63 -6.05 -5.39
CA GLN A 153 10.05 -6.36 -5.23
C GLN A 153 10.88 -5.06 -5.31
N PRO A 154 11.90 -4.91 -4.47
CA PRO A 154 12.79 -3.75 -4.58
C PRO A 154 13.64 -3.86 -5.85
N SER A 155 14.10 -2.72 -6.37
CA SER A 155 15.05 -2.70 -7.48
C SER A 155 16.31 -3.51 -7.16
N ALA A 156 16.89 -4.14 -8.19
CA ALA A 156 18.13 -4.90 -8.04
C ALA A 156 19.26 -4.04 -7.47
N LYS A 157 20.18 -4.69 -6.74
CA LYS A 157 21.26 -4.02 -6.00
C LYS A 157 22.04 -2.97 -6.84
N PRO A 158 22.47 -3.25 -8.10
CA PRO A 158 23.18 -2.25 -8.90
C PRO A 158 22.37 -0.95 -9.12
N HIS A 159 21.07 -1.06 -9.37
CA HIS A 159 20.18 0.09 -9.58
C HIS A 159 19.95 0.88 -8.29
N ARG A 160 19.81 0.20 -7.15
CA ARG A 160 19.75 0.86 -5.83
C ARG A 160 21.04 1.61 -5.52
N GLU A 161 22.19 1.01 -5.79
CA GLU A 161 23.48 1.65 -5.57
C GLU A 161 23.69 2.87 -6.48
N ASN A 162 23.25 2.81 -7.75
CA ASN A 162 23.29 3.97 -8.64
C ASN A 162 22.50 5.15 -8.08
N LEU A 163 21.31 4.91 -7.52
CA LEU A 163 20.51 5.97 -6.89
C LEU A 163 21.18 6.56 -5.65
N ILE A 164 21.84 5.71 -4.84
CA ILE A 164 22.64 6.16 -3.69
C ILE A 164 23.78 7.07 -4.17
N ASP A 165 24.50 6.65 -5.21
CA ASP A 165 25.66 7.38 -5.72
C ASP A 165 25.28 8.70 -6.40
N LEU A 166 24.07 8.81 -6.94
CA LEU A 166 23.57 10.05 -7.54
C LEU A 166 23.02 11.03 -6.50
N TYR A 167 22.27 10.54 -5.50
CA TYR A 167 21.42 11.42 -4.69
C TYR A 167 21.70 11.44 -3.20
N CYS A 168 22.56 10.55 -2.69
CA CYS A 168 22.99 10.56 -1.29
C CYS A 168 24.37 11.23 -1.13
N ALA A 169 24.55 11.96 -0.03
CA ALA A 169 25.83 12.56 0.32
C ALA A 169 26.92 11.49 0.50
N GLU A 170 28.13 11.76 0.04
CA GLU A 170 29.26 10.80 0.02
C GLU A 170 29.48 10.11 1.37
N GLY A 171 29.47 10.88 2.47
CA GLY A 171 29.70 10.37 3.82
C GLY A 171 28.66 9.39 4.36
N VAL A 172 27.49 9.23 3.71
CA VAL A 172 26.45 8.27 4.13
C VAL A 172 26.27 7.08 3.19
N ARG A 173 26.90 7.09 2.00
CA ARG A 173 26.65 6.09 0.95
C ARG A 173 26.96 4.67 1.42
N THR A 174 28.16 4.45 1.96
CA THR A 174 28.58 3.12 2.42
C THR A 174 27.62 2.55 3.47
N LYS A 175 27.17 3.39 4.41
CA LYS A 175 26.20 3.00 5.43
C LYS A 175 24.87 2.56 4.83
N ILE A 176 24.36 3.29 3.84
CA ILE A 176 23.09 2.96 3.17
C ILE A 176 23.26 1.70 2.32
N LYS A 177 24.37 1.55 1.58
CA LYS A 177 24.65 0.36 0.76
C LYS A 177 24.75 -0.93 1.58
N SER A 178 25.20 -0.84 2.84
CA SER A 178 25.31 -1.99 3.76
C SER A 178 24.07 -2.20 4.63
N SER A 179 23.04 -1.37 4.49
CA SER A 179 21.86 -1.37 5.36
C SER A 179 20.80 -2.32 4.83
N ARG A 180 20.45 -3.34 5.64
CA ARG A 180 19.41 -4.33 5.32
C ARG A 180 18.04 -3.66 5.10
N SER A 181 17.71 -2.62 5.87
CA SER A 181 16.45 -1.90 5.70
C SER A 181 16.37 -1.17 4.36
N ASP A 182 17.51 -0.71 3.83
CA ASP A 182 17.58 -0.02 2.54
C ASP A 182 17.59 -0.99 1.34
N GLU A 183 17.47 -2.29 1.61
CA GLU A 183 17.14 -3.30 0.61
C GLU A 183 15.69 -3.21 0.16
N ASP A 184 14.76 -2.78 1.02
CA ASP A 184 13.33 -2.60 0.68
C ASP A 184 13.06 -1.25 0.01
N CYS A 185 13.87 -0.89 -0.98
CA CYS A 185 13.74 0.37 -1.69
C CYS A 185 12.44 0.40 -2.51
N LEU A 186 11.60 1.39 -2.24
CA LEU A 186 10.44 1.76 -3.07
C LEU A 186 10.62 3.21 -3.52
N ILE A 187 10.66 3.41 -4.84
CA ILE A 187 10.98 4.71 -5.44
C ILE A 187 9.66 5.42 -5.76
N ARG A 188 9.31 6.47 -5.02
CA ARG A 188 8.06 7.21 -5.24
C ARG A 188 8.19 8.14 -6.44
N CYS A 189 7.31 7.97 -7.43
CA CYS A 189 7.32 8.74 -8.68
C CYS A 189 6.61 10.08 -8.47
N TYR A 190 7.36 11.15 -8.24
CA TYR A 190 6.79 12.48 -7.97
C TYR A 190 6.89 13.38 -9.20
N LEU A 191 5.84 13.39 -10.02
CA LEU A 191 5.72 14.28 -11.18
C LEU A 191 5.22 15.68 -10.81
N GLY A 192 4.71 15.86 -9.60
CA GLY A 192 4.22 17.13 -9.09
C GLY A 192 5.27 17.97 -8.37
N ARG A 193 6.48 17.47 -8.16
CA ARG A 193 7.46 18.16 -7.33
C ARG A 193 8.84 18.17 -7.95
N ARG A 194 9.50 19.33 -7.87
CA ARG A 194 10.91 19.53 -8.21
C ARG A 194 11.74 19.76 -6.94
N THR A 195 13.03 19.41 -6.98
CA THR A 195 13.94 19.77 -5.88
C THR A 195 14.17 21.28 -5.86
N HIS A 196 14.10 21.89 -4.67
CA HIS A 196 14.43 23.32 -4.50
C HIS A 196 15.95 23.54 -4.36
N ASN A 197 16.68 22.48 -3.97
CA ASN A 197 18.13 22.45 -3.83
C ASN A 197 18.66 21.14 -4.42
N ARG A 198 19.52 21.22 -5.45
CA ARG A 198 20.18 20.04 -6.07
C ARG A 198 21.25 19.39 -5.17
N ARG A 199 21.39 19.82 -3.92
CA ARG A 199 22.36 19.24 -3.00
C ARG A 199 21.93 17.82 -2.65
N PRO A 200 22.86 16.83 -2.70
CA PRO A 200 22.59 15.48 -2.23
C PRO A 200 22.01 15.54 -0.82
N SER A 201 20.93 14.80 -0.60
CA SER A 201 20.27 14.88 0.69
C SER A 201 21.11 14.19 1.77
N ARG A 202 21.03 14.73 2.98
CA ARG A 202 21.48 14.05 4.20
C ARG A 202 20.52 12.93 4.65
N PHE A 203 19.37 12.77 3.98
CA PHE A 203 18.44 11.66 4.23
C PHE A 203 19.14 10.32 4.02
N SER A 204 18.94 9.43 4.99
CA SER A 204 19.75 8.22 5.17
C SER A 204 19.03 6.92 4.82
N THR A 205 17.92 6.97 4.09
CA THR A 205 17.18 5.75 3.72
C THR A 205 16.68 5.75 2.28
N LEU A 206 16.64 4.55 1.69
CA LEU A 206 16.00 4.24 0.42
C LEU A 206 14.55 3.76 0.57
N ARG A 207 14.09 3.44 1.79
CA ARG A 207 12.68 3.12 2.01
C ARG A 207 11.84 4.32 1.65
N ASN A 208 10.83 4.12 0.79
CA ASN A 208 9.93 5.18 0.35
C ASN A 208 10.65 6.42 -0.24
N ARG A 209 11.78 6.23 -0.94
CA ARG A 209 12.59 7.33 -1.47
C ARG A 209 11.80 8.12 -2.52
N PRO A 210 11.58 9.43 -2.31
CA PRO A 210 11.05 10.28 -3.36
C PRO A 210 12.00 10.39 -4.54
N LEU A 211 11.52 10.27 -5.76
CA LEU A 211 12.23 10.68 -6.96
C LEU A 211 11.45 11.82 -7.61
N ASN A 212 11.99 13.03 -7.51
CA ASN A 212 11.34 14.26 -7.98
C ASN A 212 11.48 14.41 -9.50
N LEU A 213 10.60 15.19 -10.11
CA LEU A 213 10.51 15.34 -11.57
C LEU A 213 11.84 15.74 -12.22
N ASP A 214 12.51 16.75 -11.67
CA ASP A 214 13.82 17.22 -12.16
C ASP A 214 14.91 16.15 -12.04
N GLN A 215 14.86 15.34 -10.99
CA GLN A 215 15.78 14.22 -10.84
C GLN A 215 15.55 13.17 -11.93
N MET A 216 14.29 12.84 -12.22
CA MET A 216 13.91 11.90 -13.28
C MET A 216 14.35 12.40 -14.68
N GLU A 217 14.19 13.70 -14.96
CA GLU A 217 14.66 14.34 -16.19
C GLU A 217 16.20 14.29 -16.33
N ASP A 218 16.93 14.52 -15.22
CA ASP A 218 18.40 14.48 -15.19
C ASP A 218 18.92 13.08 -15.58
N ILE A 219 18.28 12.01 -15.09
CA ILE A 219 18.64 10.62 -15.39
C ILE A 219 17.88 10.01 -16.58
N LYS A 220 17.18 10.85 -17.36
CA LYS A 220 16.52 10.48 -18.63
C LYS A 220 15.44 9.41 -18.49
N LEU A 221 14.67 9.44 -17.42
CA LEU A 221 13.45 8.62 -17.31
C LEU A 221 12.31 9.20 -18.18
N PRO A 222 11.40 8.34 -18.68
CA PRO A 222 10.34 8.75 -19.60
C PRO A 222 9.16 9.41 -18.86
N VAL A 223 9.38 10.59 -18.28
CA VAL A 223 8.39 11.29 -17.43
C VAL A 223 7.05 11.58 -18.13
N GLN A 224 7.04 11.74 -19.45
CA GLN A 224 5.81 11.91 -20.22
C GLN A 224 4.99 10.63 -20.28
N GLU A 225 5.64 9.47 -20.46
CA GLU A 225 4.98 8.17 -20.48
C GLU A 225 4.47 7.82 -19.07
N TYR A 226 5.23 8.14 -18.02
CA TYR A 226 4.75 8.03 -16.64
C TYR A 226 3.48 8.85 -16.41
N ALA A 227 3.43 10.09 -16.90
CA ALA A 227 2.24 10.93 -16.80
C ALA A 227 1.04 10.35 -17.56
N GLN A 228 1.27 9.72 -18.71
CA GLN A 228 0.21 9.04 -19.47
C GLN A 228 -0.31 7.81 -18.72
N THR A 229 0.57 6.96 -18.18
CA THR A 229 0.18 5.80 -17.37
C THR A 229 -0.59 6.23 -16.11
N MET A 230 -0.17 7.29 -15.42
CA MET A 230 -0.91 7.85 -14.28
C MET A 230 -2.30 8.36 -14.69
N ALA A 231 -2.41 9.00 -15.85
CA ALA A 231 -3.69 9.49 -16.37
C ALA A 231 -4.66 8.34 -16.68
N ASP A 232 -4.17 7.25 -17.27
CA ASP A 232 -4.96 6.05 -17.55
C ASP A 232 -5.43 5.38 -16.26
N ALA A 233 -4.52 5.27 -15.28
CA ALA A 233 -4.82 4.67 -13.99
C ALA A 233 -5.91 5.46 -13.26
N LEU A 234 -5.75 6.77 -13.16
CA LEU A 234 -6.73 7.63 -12.47
C LEU A 234 -8.07 7.67 -13.19
N ALA A 235 -8.11 7.75 -14.53
CA ALA A 235 -9.36 7.69 -15.26
C ALA A 235 -10.10 6.36 -14.99
N THR A 236 -9.38 5.24 -14.94
CA THR A 236 -9.95 3.92 -14.62
C THR A 236 -10.46 3.86 -13.18
N ILE A 237 -9.70 4.34 -12.21
CA ILE A 237 -10.08 4.33 -10.79
C ILE A 237 -11.29 5.23 -10.54
N TYR A 238 -11.31 6.43 -11.11
CA TYR A 238 -12.42 7.36 -10.97
C TYR A 238 -13.68 6.81 -11.63
N TRP A 239 -13.61 6.37 -12.89
CA TRP A 239 -14.83 6.17 -13.68
C TRP A 239 -15.33 4.73 -13.69
N ASP A 240 -14.42 3.76 -13.78
CA ASP A 240 -14.79 2.34 -13.77
C ASP A 240 -14.92 1.83 -12.33
N ALA A 241 -13.89 2.06 -11.50
CA ALA A 241 -13.91 1.59 -10.11
C ALA A 241 -14.81 2.45 -9.20
N LYS A 242 -15.13 3.70 -9.60
CA LYS A 242 -15.93 4.67 -8.84
C LYS A 242 -15.33 4.94 -7.45
N ILE A 243 -14.03 5.25 -7.43
CA ILE A 243 -13.22 5.49 -6.23
C ILE A 243 -12.47 6.80 -6.39
N ASP A 244 -12.35 7.60 -5.32
CA ASP A 244 -11.73 8.94 -5.34
C ASP A 244 -10.19 8.96 -5.41
N ALA A 245 -9.54 7.80 -5.35
CA ALA A 245 -8.10 7.60 -5.30
C ALA A 245 -7.39 8.40 -4.19
N ASN A 246 -8.07 8.67 -3.08
CA ASN A 246 -7.47 9.41 -1.97
C ASN A 246 -6.30 8.64 -1.34
N ASP A 247 -5.15 9.29 -1.23
CA ASP A 247 -3.89 8.79 -0.66
C ASP A 247 -3.25 7.60 -1.41
N VAL A 248 -3.66 7.31 -2.65
CA VAL A 248 -2.99 6.28 -3.44
C VAL A 248 -1.54 6.68 -3.73
N GLU A 249 -0.64 5.71 -3.59
CA GLU A 249 0.78 5.90 -3.83
C GLU A 249 1.18 5.30 -5.18
N LEU A 250 2.14 5.94 -5.86
CA LEU A 250 2.67 5.48 -7.15
C LEU A 250 4.19 5.33 -7.08
N VAL A 251 4.67 4.10 -7.24
CA VAL A 251 6.10 3.77 -7.13
C VAL A 251 6.65 3.16 -8.41
N LEU A 252 7.96 3.30 -8.63
CA LEU A 252 8.70 2.64 -9.70
C LEU A 252 9.46 1.45 -9.10
N ALA A 253 9.23 0.28 -9.67
CA ALA A 253 9.87 -0.96 -9.25
C ALA A 253 9.93 -1.96 -10.42
N PRO A 254 10.71 -3.04 -10.32
CA PRO A 254 10.63 -4.15 -11.28
C PRO A 254 9.19 -4.62 -11.48
N ALA A 255 8.88 -5.13 -12.67
CA ALA A 255 7.56 -5.69 -12.97
C ALA A 255 7.24 -6.89 -12.06
N GLY A 256 5.95 -7.04 -11.77
CA GLY A 256 5.42 -8.15 -11.01
C GLY A 256 5.38 -9.43 -11.82
N THR A 257 4.68 -10.42 -11.27
CA THR A 257 4.50 -11.71 -11.95
C THR A 257 3.37 -11.71 -12.98
N HIS A 258 2.75 -10.56 -13.26
CA HIS A 258 1.64 -10.50 -14.21
C HIS A 258 2.15 -10.81 -15.62
N PRO A 259 1.54 -11.78 -16.34
CA PRO A 259 2.08 -12.31 -17.60
C PRO A 259 2.11 -11.29 -18.75
N ASN A 260 1.49 -10.11 -18.57
CA ASN A 260 1.45 -9.04 -19.57
C ASN A 260 2.04 -7.72 -19.05
N SER A 261 2.77 -7.71 -17.92
CA SER A 261 3.41 -6.50 -17.43
C SER A 261 4.43 -6.01 -18.46
N GLN A 262 4.17 -4.83 -19.00
CA GLN A 262 5.13 -4.11 -19.82
C GLN A 262 6.08 -3.32 -18.92
N THR A 263 7.29 -3.09 -19.41
CA THR A 263 8.31 -2.34 -18.68
C THR A 263 8.90 -1.24 -19.55
N TRP A 264 9.28 -0.17 -18.89
CA TRP A 264 10.28 0.75 -19.40
C TRP A 264 11.67 0.21 -19.06
N SER A 265 12.67 0.59 -19.86
CA SER A 265 14.07 0.27 -19.58
C SER A 265 14.87 1.57 -19.44
N SER A 266 15.72 1.62 -18.42
CA SER A 266 16.64 2.75 -18.22
C SER A 266 17.97 2.27 -17.65
N HIS A 267 19.04 3.01 -17.91
CA HIS A 267 20.35 2.72 -17.33
C HIS A 267 20.32 2.76 -15.80
N THR A 268 19.61 3.73 -15.21
CA THR A 268 19.63 3.98 -13.76
C THR A 268 18.75 2.98 -13.00
N LEU A 269 17.50 2.75 -13.45
CA LEU A 269 16.54 1.90 -12.75
C LEU A 269 16.47 0.46 -13.26
N GLY A 270 17.09 0.17 -14.41
CA GLY A 270 16.90 -1.10 -15.10
C GLY A 270 15.52 -1.18 -15.74
N ASP A 271 15.02 -2.40 -15.92
CA ASP A 271 13.65 -2.67 -16.35
C ASP A 271 12.69 -2.44 -15.18
N HIS A 272 11.69 -1.60 -15.39
CA HIS A 272 10.79 -1.15 -14.33
C HIS A 272 9.41 -0.79 -14.88
N THR A 273 8.43 -0.80 -13.99
CA THR A 273 7.03 -0.43 -14.26
C THR A 273 6.54 0.48 -13.14
N MET A 274 5.38 1.09 -13.34
CA MET A 274 4.69 1.84 -12.29
C MET A 274 3.82 0.88 -11.48
N TRP A 275 3.86 0.99 -10.16
CA TRP A 275 2.96 0.28 -9.27
C TRP A 275 2.05 1.27 -8.56
N ILE A 276 0.79 0.90 -8.40
CA ILE A 276 -0.15 1.62 -7.54
C ILE A 276 -0.47 0.81 -6.28
N LEU A 277 -0.45 1.47 -5.12
CA LEU A 277 -0.66 0.84 -3.82
C LEU A 277 -1.24 1.83 -2.80
N ASP A 278 -1.52 1.30 -1.60
CA ASP A 278 -2.08 1.99 -0.43
C ASP A 278 -3.48 2.55 -0.67
N PHE A 279 -4.51 1.78 -0.31
CA PHE A 279 -5.91 2.10 -0.62
C PHE A 279 -6.77 2.29 0.64
N ASP A 280 -6.16 2.39 1.82
CA ASP A 280 -6.83 2.54 3.12
C ASP A 280 -7.65 3.84 3.22
N CYS A 281 -7.22 4.86 2.48
CA CYS A 281 -7.75 6.20 2.51
C CYS A 281 -8.78 6.47 1.40
N CYS A 282 -8.82 5.62 0.36
CA CYS A 282 -9.74 5.67 -0.77
C CYS A 282 -11.20 5.56 -0.34
N ASN A 283 -12.10 6.26 -1.02
CA ASN A 283 -13.55 6.18 -0.77
C ASN A 283 -14.30 5.98 -2.07
N THR A 284 -15.53 5.47 -1.95
CA THR A 284 -16.45 5.44 -3.10
C THR A 284 -16.76 6.86 -3.54
N MET A 285 -16.90 7.04 -4.84
CA MET A 285 -17.14 8.31 -5.50
C MET A 285 -18.44 8.23 -6.32
N SER A 286 -19.27 9.26 -6.27
CA SER A 286 -20.45 9.39 -7.13
C SER A 286 -20.08 9.81 -8.56
N MET A 287 -20.94 9.51 -9.53
CA MET A 287 -20.74 9.86 -10.95
C MET A 287 -21.41 11.19 -11.29
N ASP A 288 -21.07 12.23 -10.53
CA ASP A 288 -21.62 13.58 -10.63
C ASP A 288 -20.59 14.64 -10.21
N GLN A 289 -21.05 15.89 -10.09
CA GLN A 289 -20.22 17.00 -9.63
C GLN A 289 -19.62 16.76 -8.23
N ALA A 290 -20.39 16.21 -7.30
CA ALA A 290 -19.93 16.00 -5.93
C ALA A 290 -18.80 14.97 -5.87
N GLY A 291 -18.93 13.89 -6.64
CA GLY A 291 -17.86 12.90 -6.77
C GLY A 291 -16.61 13.47 -7.44
N THR A 292 -16.82 14.30 -8.47
CA THR A 292 -15.73 15.02 -9.14
C THR A 292 -14.99 15.95 -8.18
N ASP A 293 -15.70 16.71 -7.35
CA ASP A 293 -15.12 17.58 -6.32
C ASP A 293 -14.34 16.79 -5.26
N GLN A 294 -14.88 15.64 -4.83
CA GLN A 294 -14.21 14.73 -3.90
C GLN A 294 -12.89 14.20 -4.47
N ALA A 295 -12.88 13.69 -5.70
CA ALA A 295 -11.68 13.19 -6.36
C ALA A 295 -10.68 14.31 -6.66
N ALA A 296 -11.14 15.51 -7.03
CA ALA A 296 -10.25 16.65 -7.24
C ALA A 296 -9.55 17.07 -5.94
N ALA A 297 -10.26 17.06 -4.81
CA ALA A 297 -9.67 17.31 -3.50
C ALA A 297 -8.67 16.21 -3.09
N ALA A 298 -8.97 14.93 -3.38
CA ALA A 298 -8.05 13.81 -3.19
C ALA A 298 -6.78 13.96 -4.05
N PHE A 299 -6.92 14.28 -5.34
CA PHE A 299 -5.80 14.50 -6.26
C PHE A 299 -4.81 15.54 -5.70
N HIS A 300 -5.33 16.66 -5.20
CA HIS A 300 -4.51 17.72 -4.61
C HIS A 300 -3.89 17.35 -3.27
N ARG A 301 -4.54 16.50 -2.46
CA ARG A 301 -3.96 15.94 -1.23
C ARG A 301 -2.80 15.01 -1.53
N ASN A 302 -2.85 14.27 -2.63
CA ASN A 302 -1.78 13.36 -3.06
C ASN A 302 -0.64 14.10 -3.79
N ASP A 303 -0.63 15.45 -3.88
CA ASP A 303 0.57 16.19 -4.28
C ASP A 303 1.69 15.80 -3.30
N PRO A 304 2.74 15.09 -3.76
CA PRO A 304 3.53 15.40 -4.95
C PRO A 304 3.46 14.43 -6.14
N TYR A 305 2.58 13.43 -6.15
CA TYR A 305 2.62 12.38 -7.17
C TYR A 305 2.33 12.90 -8.58
N TYR A 306 1.28 13.70 -8.73
CA TYR A 306 0.73 14.01 -10.05
C TYR A 306 1.30 15.29 -10.68
N PRO A 307 1.38 15.37 -12.02
CA PRO A 307 1.76 16.60 -12.71
C PRO A 307 0.91 17.80 -12.26
N ARG A 308 1.54 18.96 -12.07
CA ARG A 308 0.87 20.14 -11.51
C ARG A 308 0.02 20.89 -12.53
N PRO A 309 -1.29 21.05 -12.33
CA PRO A 309 -2.19 21.72 -13.28
C PRO A 309 -1.94 23.23 -13.46
N ALA A 310 -1.30 23.87 -12.49
CA ALA A 310 -1.15 25.32 -12.44
C ALA A 310 0.31 25.75 -12.16
N SER A 311 1.30 25.03 -12.71
CA SER A 311 2.71 25.40 -12.54
C SER A 311 3.07 26.70 -13.26
N ARG A 312 4.12 27.39 -12.80
CA ARG A 312 4.75 28.53 -13.49
C ARG A 312 5.93 28.12 -14.37
N ASN A 313 6.35 26.86 -14.29
CA ASN A 313 7.45 26.33 -15.07
C ASN A 313 6.92 25.74 -16.37
N ASP A 314 7.48 26.15 -17.52
CA ASP A 314 7.01 25.72 -18.84
C ASP A 314 7.07 24.20 -19.05
N ALA A 315 8.09 23.52 -18.50
CA ALA A 315 8.21 22.07 -18.60
C ALA A 315 7.11 21.35 -17.80
N ASP A 316 6.75 21.88 -16.63
CA ASP A 316 5.64 21.33 -15.83
C ASP A 316 4.29 21.57 -16.51
N ILE A 317 4.10 22.75 -17.12
CA ILE A 317 2.90 23.05 -17.91
C ILE A 317 2.78 22.07 -19.07
N ALA A 318 3.90 21.79 -19.77
CA ALA A 318 3.93 20.80 -20.84
C ALA A 318 3.57 19.40 -20.33
N LEU A 319 4.12 18.99 -19.18
CA LEU A 319 3.82 17.69 -18.57
C LEU A 319 2.35 17.57 -18.15
N TRP A 320 1.78 18.63 -17.56
CA TRP A 320 0.34 18.69 -17.26
C TRP A 320 -0.50 18.54 -18.51
N ARG A 321 -0.13 19.19 -19.63
CA ARG A 321 -0.87 19.04 -20.90
C ARG A 321 -0.87 17.60 -21.40
N VAL A 322 0.25 16.88 -21.26
CA VAL A 322 0.34 15.45 -21.58
C VAL A 322 -0.63 14.65 -20.72
N PHE A 323 -0.58 14.81 -19.39
CA PHE A 323 -1.49 14.16 -18.46
C PHE A 323 -2.96 14.47 -18.78
N ARG A 324 -3.29 15.76 -18.92
CA ARG A 324 -4.65 16.26 -19.21
C ARG A 324 -5.20 15.66 -20.49
N SER A 325 -4.42 15.67 -21.57
CA SER A 325 -4.85 15.13 -22.86
C SER A 325 -5.16 13.64 -22.74
N ARG A 326 -4.25 12.88 -22.12
CA ARG A 326 -4.42 11.43 -21.95
C ARG A 326 -5.57 11.09 -21.01
N PHE A 327 -5.72 11.82 -19.90
CA PHE A 327 -6.80 11.63 -18.94
C PHE A 327 -8.16 11.82 -19.61
N LEU A 328 -8.33 12.88 -20.41
CA LEU A 328 -9.58 13.12 -21.15
C LEU A 328 -9.86 12.04 -22.19
N GLU A 329 -8.83 11.57 -22.91
CA GLU A 329 -8.95 10.46 -23.87
C GLU A 329 -9.46 9.19 -23.18
N SER A 330 -8.76 8.75 -22.13
CA SER A 330 -9.10 7.52 -21.40
C SER A 330 -10.44 7.62 -20.68
N SER A 331 -10.77 8.79 -20.16
CA SER A 331 -12.08 9.04 -19.55
C SER A 331 -13.22 8.94 -20.56
N ARG A 332 -13.05 9.44 -21.79
CA ARG A 332 -14.04 9.29 -22.86
C ARG A 332 -14.20 7.84 -23.31
N ALA A 333 -13.12 7.07 -23.32
CA ALA A 333 -13.19 5.64 -23.62
C ALA A 333 -14.05 4.86 -22.60
N ILE A 334 -14.03 5.28 -21.33
CA ILE A 334 -14.82 4.64 -20.27
C ILE A 334 -16.27 5.15 -20.23
N LEU A 335 -16.47 6.48 -20.30
CA LEU A 335 -17.78 7.11 -20.07
C LEU A 335 -18.57 7.42 -21.34
N GLY A 336 -17.94 7.31 -22.51
CA GLY A 336 -18.50 7.77 -23.78
C GLY A 336 -18.33 9.28 -24.01
N HIS A 337 -18.49 9.70 -25.26
CA HIS A 337 -18.27 11.09 -25.71
C HIS A 337 -19.26 12.11 -25.15
N GLU A 338 -20.46 11.67 -24.76
CA GLU A 338 -21.54 12.55 -24.26
C GLU A 338 -21.34 12.96 -22.79
N SER A 339 -20.44 12.30 -22.06
CA SER A 339 -20.21 12.60 -20.65
C SER A 339 -19.42 13.91 -20.48
N THR A 340 -19.92 14.80 -19.63
CA THR A 340 -19.26 16.06 -19.27
C THR A 340 -18.31 15.93 -18.08
N LEU A 341 -18.39 14.82 -17.32
CA LEU A 341 -17.59 14.59 -16.11
C LEU A 341 -16.08 14.69 -16.33
N PRO A 342 -15.50 14.19 -17.45
CA PRO A 342 -14.05 14.31 -17.66
C PRO A 342 -13.58 15.76 -17.75
N GLN A 343 -14.34 16.60 -18.47
CA GLN A 343 -14.00 18.02 -18.61
C GLN A 343 -14.18 18.74 -17.28
N LEU A 344 -15.28 18.45 -16.58
CA LEU A 344 -15.56 19.00 -15.27
C LEU A 344 -14.44 18.69 -14.26
N MET A 345 -13.93 17.45 -14.27
CA MET A 345 -12.80 17.05 -13.42
C MET A 345 -11.54 17.84 -13.73
N VAL A 346 -11.15 17.95 -15.01
CA VAL A 346 -9.98 18.74 -15.42
C VAL A 346 -10.12 20.21 -15.03
N ASP A 347 -11.26 20.82 -15.31
CA ASP A 347 -11.53 22.23 -14.97
C ASP A 347 -11.41 22.44 -13.45
N ARG A 348 -11.93 21.50 -12.65
CA ARG A 348 -11.84 21.55 -11.20
C ARG A 348 -10.41 21.39 -10.68
N LEU A 349 -9.62 20.49 -11.27
CA LEU A 349 -8.21 20.31 -10.93
C LEU A 349 -7.38 21.58 -11.21
N GLU A 350 -7.63 22.22 -12.36
CA GLU A 350 -6.98 23.48 -12.76
C GLU A 350 -7.39 24.64 -11.85
N GLN A 351 -8.67 24.76 -11.53
CA GLN A 351 -9.17 25.75 -10.58
C GLN A 351 -8.52 25.60 -9.20
N LEU A 352 -8.55 24.40 -8.61
CA LEU A 352 -7.94 24.16 -7.29
C LEU A 352 -6.42 24.40 -7.32
N GLY A 353 -5.75 24.08 -8.44
CA GLY A 353 -4.34 24.38 -8.63
C GLY A 353 -4.04 25.87 -8.62
N GLU A 354 -4.89 26.67 -9.27
CA GLU A 354 -4.81 28.13 -9.27
C GLU A 354 -4.99 28.71 -7.86
N GLU A 355 -6.05 28.28 -7.16
CA GLU A 355 -6.37 28.73 -5.80
C GLU A 355 -5.19 28.47 -4.84
N ARG A 356 -4.62 27.26 -4.85
CA ARG A 356 -3.45 26.91 -4.02
C ARG A 356 -2.24 27.78 -4.34
N ARG A 357 -2.01 28.07 -5.61
CA ARG A 357 -0.89 28.92 -6.04
C ARG A 357 -1.04 30.36 -5.54
N GLN A 358 -2.25 30.91 -5.57
CA GLN A 358 -2.52 32.26 -5.08
C GLN A 358 -2.28 32.37 -3.57
N VAL A 359 -2.72 31.37 -2.80
CA VAL A 359 -2.49 31.31 -1.34
C VAL A 359 -0.99 31.28 -1.02
N VAL A 360 -0.21 30.40 -1.66
CA VAL A 360 1.24 30.34 -1.45
C VAL A 360 1.92 31.65 -1.84
N GLY A 361 1.51 32.25 -2.95
CA GLY A 361 2.06 33.52 -3.42
C GLY A 361 1.72 34.72 -2.52
N ALA A 362 0.59 34.67 -1.80
CA ALA A 362 0.23 35.68 -0.81
C ALA A 362 1.09 35.54 0.46
N LEU A 363 1.23 34.32 0.99
CA LEU A 363 2.05 34.05 2.18
C LEU A 363 3.52 34.44 1.96
N SER A 364 4.08 34.21 0.76
CA SER A 364 5.47 34.60 0.45
C SER A 364 5.72 36.11 0.37
N LYS A 365 4.66 36.92 0.24
CA LYS A 365 4.77 38.39 0.16
C LYS A 365 4.66 39.06 1.53
N ASP A 366 4.07 38.40 2.51
CA ASP A 366 3.94 38.93 3.88
C ASP A 366 5.22 38.66 4.73
N GLU A 367 6.16 37.87 4.22
CA GLU A 367 7.45 37.55 4.87
C GLU A 367 8.65 38.37 4.33
N THR A 368 8.41 39.31 3.39
CA THR A 368 9.41 40.24 2.83
C THR A 368 9.03 41.67 3.12
#